data_AF-A0AAW2IUE0-F1
#
_entry.id   AF-A0AAW2IUE0-F1
#
_cell.length_a   1.000
_cell.length_b   1.000
_cell.length_c   1.000
_cell.angle_alpha   90.00
_cell.angle_beta   90.00
_cell.angle_gamma   90.00
#
_symmetry.space_group_name_H-M   'P 1'
#
loop_
_entity.id
_entity.type
_entity.pdbx_description
1 polymer ?
#
loop_
_entity_poly.entity_id
_entity_poly.type
_entity_poly.pdbx_seq_one_letter_code
_entity_poly.pdbx_strand_id
1 'polypeptide(L)'
;MTITAVPVIKNGCLMVRGKVVLTGVPDNVVVSPTSAGSAFIGANSTTLSSRHVFNLGVLEDCKFMCLFLAKIWWMIPRVGKSASEIPMETQMLLLEAGEESVVGVVDDDSPTELANDNKFYVLVLPVLDGAFRTTLQGTPSNELQFCYESGDSEVQTSQALEGVFVNSGDNPFELIKIQLTKHKGTFSHLETKKAPAHLDWFGWCTWDAFYTEVSPNGIKEGLQSSKKSATARASEDFMPNEPTFQTLHIASVSFNSLLLGEIVVPDWDMFHSNHNTAEFHAAARALGGCPVYVSDKPGKHDFKILQKLVLPDGSVLRARYAGRPTRDCLFVDPVMDGKSLLKIWNLNKLTGVVGVFNCQGAGSWPMKQAAEFTKNSSAAATSCSGRVSPLDVEFLDEIAEENWTGDCAVYAFNSGSVSRVPKSKTLEVTLGVLQCEIFTVSPVKVLNDNIQFAPIGLIHMYNSGGAVEECSFKDGVVRMKARGWGLFGAYSSVKPISCKVDSKDEDFSYRSEDGLVTVNLQSESSFKD
;
A
#
# COMPACT_ATOMS: atom_id res chain seq x y z
N MET A 1 10.52 -8.59 -22.18
CA MET A 1 11.54 -7.77 -21.52
C MET A 1 11.84 -6.58 -22.41
N THR A 2 11.20 -5.45 -22.14
CA THR A 2 11.59 -4.16 -22.73
C THR A 2 12.88 -3.76 -22.04
N ILE A 3 13.96 -3.48 -22.79
CA ILE A 3 15.19 -2.95 -22.19
C ILE A 3 14.87 -1.52 -21.77
N THR A 4 14.68 -1.28 -20.47
CA THR A 4 14.46 0.07 -19.94
C THR A 4 15.71 0.89 -20.17
N ALA A 5 15.59 2.02 -20.88
CA ALA A 5 16.72 2.91 -21.12
C ALA A 5 17.20 3.52 -19.79
N VAL A 6 18.51 3.40 -19.54
CA VAL A 6 19.17 3.93 -18.34
C VAL A 6 18.99 5.46 -18.28
N PRO A 7 18.78 6.05 -17.08
CA PRO A 7 18.83 7.50 -16.92
C PRO A 7 20.14 8.10 -17.46
N VAL A 8 20.05 9.21 -18.20
CA VAL A 8 21.24 9.88 -18.78
C VAL A 8 21.08 11.40 -18.74
N ILE A 9 22.19 12.13 -18.62
CA ILE A 9 22.20 13.58 -18.84
C ILE A 9 22.55 13.86 -20.29
N LYS A 10 21.70 14.63 -20.99
CA LYS A 10 21.94 15.09 -22.35
C LYS A 10 21.48 16.54 -22.50
N ASN A 11 22.37 17.41 -23.01
CA ASN A 11 22.07 18.84 -23.23
C ASN A 11 21.52 19.54 -21.97
N GLY A 12 22.11 19.27 -20.80
CA GLY A 12 21.66 19.84 -19.52
C GLY A 12 20.29 19.32 -19.04
N CYS A 13 19.82 18.18 -19.55
CA CYS A 13 18.54 17.57 -19.16
C CYS A 13 18.76 16.14 -18.65
N LEU A 14 18.13 15.77 -17.53
CA LEU A 14 18.06 14.39 -17.07
C LEU A 14 16.93 13.68 -17.83
N MET A 15 17.31 12.71 -18.66
CA MET A 15 16.40 11.91 -19.47
C MET A 15 16.17 10.55 -18.82
N VAL A 16 14.91 10.13 -18.72
CA VAL A 16 14.53 8.78 -18.28
C VAL A 16 13.55 8.20 -19.30
N ARG A 17 13.88 7.03 -19.86
CA ARG A 17 13.11 6.41 -20.98
C ARG A 17 12.82 7.37 -22.15
N GLY A 18 13.76 8.27 -22.44
CA GLY A 18 13.62 9.25 -23.53
C GLY A 18 12.78 10.48 -23.18
N LYS A 19 12.18 10.56 -22.00
CA LYS A 19 11.47 11.74 -21.48
C LYS A 19 12.43 12.64 -20.70
N VAL A 20 12.32 13.95 -20.87
CA VAL A 20 12.94 14.94 -19.96
C VAL A 20 12.22 14.87 -18.61
N VAL A 21 12.96 14.61 -17.53
CA VAL A 21 12.44 14.65 -16.15
C VAL A 21 12.92 15.90 -15.42
N LEU A 22 14.19 16.28 -15.63
CA LEU A 22 14.76 17.52 -15.09
C LEU A 22 15.44 18.33 -16.20
N THR A 23 15.27 19.65 -16.19
CA THR A 23 16.00 20.60 -17.06
C THR A 23 16.98 21.44 -16.27
N GLY A 24 17.95 22.06 -16.94
CA GLY A 24 18.95 22.90 -16.26
C GLY A 24 19.84 22.12 -15.29
N VAL A 25 20.09 20.84 -15.56
CA VAL A 25 20.93 19.97 -14.75
C VAL A 25 22.37 20.52 -14.77
N PRO A 26 22.96 20.87 -13.61
CA PRO A 26 24.31 21.43 -13.56
C PRO A 26 25.42 20.47 -14.02
N ASP A 27 26.51 21.01 -14.57
CA ASP A 27 27.64 20.24 -15.11
C ASP A 27 28.39 19.39 -14.06
N ASN A 28 28.22 19.70 -12.78
CA ASN A 28 28.85 18.95 -11.69
C ASN A 28 28.04 17.71 -11.25
N VAL A 29 26.83 17.51 -11.78
CA VAL A 29 26.00 16.31 -11.55
C VAL A 29 26.54 15.17 -12.39
N VAL A 30 26.67 13.99 -11.76
CA VAL A 30 27.22 12.78 -12.39
C VAL A 30 26.16 11.69 -12.37
N VAL A 31 26.07 10.93 -13.46
CA VAL A 31 25.21 9.76 -13.56
C VAL A 31 26.06 8.51 -13.74
N SER A 32 25.86 7.54 -12.86
CA SER A 32 26.57 6.26 -12.83
C SER A 32 25.57 5.11 -13.11
N PRO A 33 25.49 4.61 -14.37
CA PRO A 33 24.64 3.50 -14.74
C PRO A 33 24.84 2.24 -13.89
N THR A 34 23.76 1.53 -13.62
CA THR A 34 23.79 0.15 -13.09
C THR A 34 23.49 -0.86 -14.21
N SER A 35 23.65 -2.15 -13.92
CA SER A 35 23.38 -3.23 -14.89
C SER A 35 21.90 -3.48 -15.20
N ALA A 36 20.97 -2.80 -14.51
CA ALA A 36 19.54 -3.13 -14.52
C ALA A 36 18.64 -1.99 -15.01
N GLY A 37 19.11 -1.11 -15.91
CA GLY A 37 18.29 0.00 -16.43
C GLY A 37 18.06 1.15 -15.43
N SER A 38 18.77 1.13 -14.30
CA SER A 38 18.77 2.19 -13.27
C SER A 38 20.12 2.90 -13.23
N ALA A 39 20.21 4.01 -12.51
CA ALA A 39 21.45 4.73 -12.32
C ALA A 39 21.53 5.34 -10.92
N PHE A 40 22.75 5.55 -10.44
CA PHE A 40 23.00 6.48 -9.35
C PHE A 40 23.24 7.89 -9.90
N ILE A 41 22.71 8.88 -9.21
CA ILE A 41 23.00 10.29 -9.41
C ILE A 41 23.82 10.77 -8.22
N GLY A 42 24.95 11.38 -8.54
CA GLY A 42 25.88 12.01 -7.61
C GLY A 42 26.23 13.42 -8.06
N ALA A 43 27.12 14.08 -7.32
CA ALA A 43 27.63 15.40 -7.69
C ALA A 43 29.00 15.68 -7.06
N ASN A 44 29.77 16.54 -7.72
CA ASN A 44 31.07 17.00 -7.23
C ASN A 44 30.98 18.44 -6.69
N SER A 45 31.75 18.72 -5.64
CA SER A 45 31.97 20.04 -5.06
C SER A 45 33.45 20.41 -5.14
N THR A 46 33.74 21.71 -5.21
CA THR A 46 35.11 22.23 -5.13
C THR A 46 35.63 22.35 -3.70
N THR A 47 34.76 22.16 -2.70
CA THR A 47 35.10 22.28 -1.28
C THR A 47 34.85 20.97 -0.54
N LEU A 48 35.64 20.72 0.50
CA LEU A 48 35.35 19.69 1.49
C LEU A 48 34.30 20.21 2.47
N SER A 49 33.28 19.40 2.75
CA SER A 49 32.26 19.70 3.74
C SER A 49 31.67 18.40 4.28
N SER A 50 31.18 18.44 5.52
CA SER A 50 30.34 17.39 6.11
C SER A 50 28.89 17.47 5.65
N ARG A 51 28.52 18.57 4.96
CA ARG A 51 27.18 18.81 4.42
C ARG A 51 27.25 19.55 3.08
N HIS A 52 26.63 18.97 2.06
CA HIS A 52 26.43 19.59 0.75
C HIS A 52 24.96 19.64 0.40
N VAL A 53 24.56 20.64 -0.39
CA VAL A 53 23.25 20.69 -1.04
C VAL A 53 23.51 20.88 -2.52
N PHE A 54 23.18 19.88 -3.32
CA PHE A 54 23.40 19.89 -4.76
C PHE A 54 22.07 20.07 -5.50
N ASN A 55 22.10 20.90 -6.53
CA ASN A 55 20.97 21.12 -7.42
C ASN A 55 20.96 20.05 -8.52
N LEU A 56 19.80 19.46 -8.77
CA LEU A 56 19.57 18.46 -9.83
C LEU A 56 18.88 19.05 -11.06
N GLY A 57 18.41 20.29 -11.00
CA GLY A 57 17.67 20.96 -12.07
C GLY A 57 16.18 21.18 -11.73
N VAL A 58 15.45 21.73 -12.69
CA VAL A 58 14.03 22.06 -12.59
C VAL A 58 13.18 20.84 -12.96
N LEU A 59 12.17 20.52 -12.14
CA LEU A 59 11.24 19.41 -12.42
C LEU A 59 10.22 19.79 -13.48
N GLU A 60 10.14 18.97 -14.53
CA GLU A 60 9.23 19.16 -15.67
C GLU A 60 8.02 18.22 -15.60
N ASP A 61 6.82 18.75 -15.85
CA ASP A 61 5.57 18.05 -16.22
C ASP A 61 5.32 16.65 -15.62
N CYS A 62 5.66 16.46 -14.34
CA CYS A 62 5.46 15.21 -13.60
C CYS A 62 4.54 15.44 -12.41
N LYS A 63 3.55 14.56 -12.21
CA LYS A 63 2.93 14.44 -10.89
C LYS A 63 3.88 13.68 -10.00
N PHE A 64 3.89 14.02 -8.72
CA PHE A 64 4.69 13.28 -7.75
C PHE A 64 3.89 12.85 -6.54
N MET A 65 4.40 11.80 -5.91
CA MET A 65 4.15 11.45 -4.52
C MET A 65 5.50 11.31 -3.83
N CYS A 66 5.63 11.85 -2.63
CA CYS A 66 6.84 11.71 -1.84
C CYS A 66 6.54 11.32 -0.39
N LEU A 67 7.50 10.66 0.24
CA LEU A 67 7.51 10.39 1.68
C LEU A 67 8.59 11.27 2.30
N PHE A 68 8.23 12.13 3.25
CA PHE A 68 9.16 13.08 3.88
C PHE A 68 9.05 13.04 5.40
N LEU A 69 10.17 13.28 6.09
CA LEU A 69 10.19 13.34 7.56
C LEU A 69 9.47 14.61 8.05
N ALA A 70 8.23 14.47 8.49
CA ALA A 70 7.47 15.54 9.12
C ALA A 70 7.76 15.67 10.61
N LYS A 71 8.25 14.59 11.24
CA LYS A 71 8.81 14.56 12.59
C LYS A 71 10.11 13.77 12.56
N ILE A 72 10.91 13.88 13.62
CA ILE A 72 12.26 13.30 13.73
C ILE A 72 12.34 11.84 13.23
N TRP A 73 11.30 11.03 13.49
CA TRP A 73 11.27 9.61 13.14
C TRP A 73 10.21 9.24 12.11
N TRP A 74 9.28 10.14 11.77
CA TRP A 74 8.04 9.78 11.09
C TRP A 74 7.89 10.46 9.75
N MET A 75 7.74 9.61 8.72
CA MET A 75 7.38 10.05 7.38
C MET A 75 5.86 10.25 7.26
N ILE A 76 5.46 11.18 6.40
CA ILE A 76 4.08 11.29 5.92
C ILE A 76 4.11 11.51 4.39
N PRO A 77 3.03 11.17 3.67
CA PRO A 77 2.96 11.41 2.24
C PRO A 77 2.73 12.89 1.91
N ARG A 78 3.20 13.29 0.73
CA ARG A 78 2.74 14.50 0.03
C ARG A 78 2.64 14.21 -1.45
N VAL A 79 1.64 14.79 -2.10
CA VAL A 79 1.48 14.77 -3.56
C VAL A 79 1.58 16.18 -4.11
N GLY A 80 1.95 16.32 -5.37
CA GLY A 80 2.03 17.61 -6.04
C GLY A 80 2.45 17.49 -7.50
N LYS A 81 2.80 18.62 -8.11
CA LYS A 81 3.21 18.71 -9.52
C LYS A 81 4.46 19.55 -9.74
N SER A 82 4.94 20.23 -8.70
CA SER A 82 6.11 21.10 -8.74
C SER A 82 7.13 20.67 -7.71
N ALA A 83 8.41 20.67 -8.05
CA ALA A 83 9.48 20.46 -7.09
C ALA A 83 9.41 21.46 -5.93
N SER A 84 8.89 22.68 -6.13
CA SER A 84 8.70 23.64 -5.03
C SER A 84 7.74 23.15 -3.92
N GLU A 85 6.94 22.13 -4.19
CA GLU A 85 6.05 21.49 -3.23
C GLU A 85 6.72 20.31 -2.50
N ILE A 86 7.89 19.85 -2.95
CA ILE A 86 8.63 18.74 -2.33
C ILE A 86 9.24 19.24 -1.01
N PRO A 87 8.82 18.69 0.14
CA PRO A 87 9.32 19.13 1.44
C PRO A 87 10.80 18.77 1.64
N MET A 88 11.47 19.50 2.53
CA MET A 88 12.78 19.09 3.04
C MET A 88 12.70 17.72 3.73
N GLU A 89 13.84 17.03 3.80
CA GLU A 89 13.94 15.69 4.39
C GLU A 89 13.06 14.63 3.70
N THR A 90 12.84 14.78 2.38
CA THR A 90 12.16 13.78 1.56
C THR A 90 13.04 12.54 1.40
N GLN A 91 12.52 11.38 1.76
CA GLN A 91 13.21 10.07 1.81
C GLN A 91 12.85 9.16 0.62
N MET A 92 11.79 9.48 -0.12
CA MET A 92 11.39 8.79 -1.35
C MET A 92 10.58 9.76 -2.20
N LEU A 93 10.84 9.77 -3.50
CA LEU A 93 10.06 10.49 -4.49
C LEU A 93 9.68 9.54 -5.62
N LEU A 94 8.39 9.45 -5.92
CA LEU A 94 7.85 8.70 -7.04
C LEU A 94 7.18 9.68 -8.00
N LEU A 95 7.56 9.62 -9.28
CA LEU A 95 7.02 10.46 -10.34
C LEU A 95 6.13 9.63 -11.27
N GLU A 96 5.03 10.22 -11.74
CA GLU A 96 4.22 9.74 -12.87
C GLU A 96 4.57 10.61 -14.09
N ALA A 97 5.12 9.97 -15.13
CA ALA A 97 5.43 10.60 -16.40
C ALA A 97 4.64 9.92 -17.54
N GLY A 98 4.13 10.70 -18.49
CA GLY A 98 3.52 10.17 -19.72
C GLY A 98 4.56 9.96 -20.82
N GLU A 99 4.48 8.89 -21.59
CA GLU A 99 5.28 8.70 -22.81
C GLU A 99 4.78 9.65 -23.90
N GLU A 100 5.69 10.19 -24.71
CA GLU A 100 5.29 10.91 -25.93
C GLU A 100 4.86 9.90 -27.01
N SER A 101 3.61 9.98 -27.45
CA SER A 101 3.14 9.27 -28.64
C SER A 101 3.82 9.83 -29.88
N VAL A 102 4.51 8.97 -30.63
CA VAL A 102 5.03 9.31 -31.96
C VAL A 102 3.86 9.40 -32.96
N VAL A 103 3.34 10.62 -33.15
CA VAL A 103 2.61 11.18 -34.32
C VAL A 103 1.28 10.54 -34.81
N GLY A 104 0.20 11.37 -34.76
CA GLY A 104 -0.94 11.46 -35.72
C GLY A 104 -2.01 10.36 -35.62
N VAL A 105 -3.32 10.61 -35.51
CA VAL A 105 -4.19 11.62 -36.12
C VAL A 105 -5.38 11.84 -35.18
N VAL A 106 -5.85 13.08 -35.06
CA VAL A 106 -7.05 13.48 -34.30
C VAL A 106 -8.30 13.06 -35.08
N ASP A 107 -9.23 12.35 -34.43
CA ASP A 107 -10.64 12.40 -34.77
C ASP A 107 -11.47 12.45 -33.48
N ASP A 108 -12.46 13.34 -33.52
CA ASP A 108 -13.27 13.84 -32.40
C ASP A 108 -14.51 12.98 -32.17
N ASP A 109 -15.04 13.02 -30.94
CA ASP A 109 -16.30 12.41 -30.46
C ASP A 109 -16.38 10.87 -30.30
N SER A 110 -15.83 10.35 -29.18
CA SER A 110 -16.39 9.18 -28.50
C SER A 110 -16.13 9.20 -26.97
N PRO A 111 -17.01 8.64 -26.12
CA PRO A 111 -16.80 8.61 -24.67
C PRO A 111 -15.53 7.81 -24.40
N THR A 112 -14.61 8.40 -23.64
CA THR A 112 -13.27 7.87 -23.37
C THR A 112 -13.30 6.45 -22.84
N GLU A 113 -13.14 5.49 -23.77
CA GLU A 113 -12.56 4.18 -23.52
C GLU A 113 -11.20 4.36 -22.83
N LEU A 114 -10.71 3.34 -22.12
CA LEU A 114 -9.38 3.34 -21.51
C LEU A 114 -8.34 3.75 -22.56
N ALA A 115 -8.01 5.03 -22.62
CA ALA A 115 -6.83 5.50 -23.28
C ALA A 115 -5.68 4.75 -22.59
N ASN A 116 -4.97 3.93 -23.35
CA ASN A 116 -3.60 3.56 -23.00
C ASN A 116 -2.79 4.85 -22.97
N ASP A 117 -2.95 5.62 -21.90
CA ASP A 117 -2.04 6.66 -21.50
C ASP A 117 -0.80 5.87 -21.12
N ASN A 118 0.14 5.74 -22.06
CA ASN A 118 1.40 5.03 -21.85
C ASN A 118 2.17 5.80 -20.76
N LYS A 119 1.85 5.51 -19.50
CA LYS A 119 2.50 6.11 -18.35
C LYS A 119 3.59 5.18 -17.88
N PHE A 120 4.66 5.78 -17.40
CA PHE A 120 5.67 5.08 -16.64
C PHE A 120 5.98 5.86 -15.37
N TYR A 121 6.59 5.16 -14.44
CA TYR A 121 6.93 5.69 -13.14
C TYR A 121 8.44 5.84 -13.01
N VAL A 122 8.87 6.89 -12.33
CA VAL A 122 10.28 7.12 -11.99
C VAL A 122 10.42 7.15 -10.48
N LEU A 123 11.20 6.23 -9.93
CA LEU A 123 11.58 6.21 -8.53
C LEU A 123 12.87 7.00 -8.38
N VAL A 124 12.85 8.03 -7.55
CA VAL A 124 14.00 8.83 -7.14
C VAL A 124 14.17 8.60 -5.64
N LEU A 125 15.12 7.74 -5.29
CA LEU A 125 15.33 7.26 -3.93
C LEU A 125 16.66 7.75 -3.39
N PRO A 126 16.68 8.67 -2.40
CA PRO A 126 17.89 8.99 -1.65
C PRO A 126 18.40 7.77 -0.91
N VAL A 127 19.71 7.55 -0.95
CA VAL A 127 20.34 6.38 -0.32
C VAL A 127 21.57 6.78 0.48
N LEU A 128 22.06 5.84 1.28
CA LEU A 128 23.33 5.96 1.98
C LEU A 128 24.49 5.78 0.99
N ASP A 129 25.50 6.63 1.12
CA ASP A 129 26.77 6.55 0.40
C ASP A 129 27.92 6.66 1.42
N GLY A 130 28.48 5.50 1.77
CA GLY A 130 29.43 5.38 2.87
C GLY A 130 28.87 5.91 4.19
N ALA A 131 29.52 6.93 4.74
CA ALA A 131 29.15 7.57 6.01
C ALA A 131 28.12 8.72 5.84
N PHE A 132 27.62 8.95 4.63
CA PHE A 132 26.72 10.07 4.34
C PHE A 132 25.30 9.57 4.08
N ARG A 133 24.33 10.33 4.58
CA ARG A 133 22.91 10.19 4.26
C ARG A 133 22.52 11.20 3.18
N THR A 134 21.53 10.82 2.38
CA THR A 134 20.96 11.70 1.36
C THR A 134 19.47 11.93 1.63
N THR A 135 19.00 13.15 1.43
CA THR A 135 17.57 13.51 1.41
C THR A 135 17.26 14.43 0.24
N LEU A 136 15.98 14.52 -0.18
CA LEU A 136 15.54 15.44 -1.23
C LEU A 136 14.82 16.65 -0.63
N GLN A 137 14.82 17.74 -1.40
CA GLN A 137 14.03 18.93 -1.12
C GLN A 137 13.77 19.73 -2.40
N GLY A 138 12.67 20.49 -2.39
CA GLY A 138 12.35 21.49 -3.40
C GLY A 138 12.89 22.88 -3.10
N THR A 139 13.04 23.71 -4.14
CA THR A 139 13.25 25.16 -4.01
C THR A 139 12.03 25.96 -4.47
N PRO A 140 11.86 27.22 -4.02
CA PRO A 140 10.82 28.11 -4.56
C PRO A 140 10.89 28.32 -6.08
N SER A 141 12.06 28.08 -6.69
CA SER A 141 12.30 28.18 -8.14
C SER A 141 11.98 26.89 -8.90
N ASN A 142 11.26 25.95 -8.28
CA ASN A 142 10.92 24.64 -8.86
C ASN A 142 12.15 23.74 -9.15
N GLU A 143 13.25 23.93 -8.42
CA GLU A 143 14.42 23.06 -8.55
C GLU A 143 14.35 21.91 -7.54
N LEU A 144 14.75 20.72 -7.98
CA LEU A 144 14.97 19.58 -7.11
C LEU A 144 16.42 19.59 -6.62
N GLN A 145 16.60 19.44 -5.31
CA GLN A 145 17.92 19.33 -4.69
C GLN A 145 18.04 18.04 -3.90
N PHE A 146 19.28 17.56 -3.74
CA PHE A 146 19.59 16.58 -2.72
C PHE A 146 20.55 17.15 -1.68
N CYS A 147 20.23 16.96 -0.41
CA CYS A 147 21.09 17.25 0.73
C CYS A 147 21.90 15.99 1.05
N TYR A 148 23.21 16.14 1.17
CA TYR A 148 24.17 15.07 1.36
C TYR A 148 25.04 15.36 2.57
N GLU A 149 24.88 14.60 3.66
CA GLU A 149 25.51 14.95 4.94
C GLU A 149 25.92 13.74 5.78
N SER A 150 27.02 13.87 6.51
CA SER A 150 27.52 12.84 7.44
C SER A 150 26.98 13.02 8.86
N GLY A 151 26.56 14.23 9.22
CA GLY A 151 26.19 14.60 10.59
C GLY A 151 27.39 14.79 11.53
N ASP A 152 28.62 14.71 11.02
CA ASP A 152 29.86 14.88 11.78
C ASP A 152 30.80 15.86 11.04
N SER A 153 31.22 16.94 11.71
CA SER A 153 32.08 17.97 11.11
C SER A 153 33.43 17.45 10.65
N GLU A 154 33.92 16.35 11.22
CA GLU A 154 35.21 15.73 10.88
C GLU A 154 35.08 14.76 9.69
N VAL A 155 33.87 14.27 9.40
CA VAL A 155 33.61 13.37 8.27
C VAL A 155 33.19 14.22 7.08
N GLN A 156 34.18 14.63 6.28
CA GLN A 156 34.00 15.53 5.14
C GLN A 156 34.29 14.83 3.81
N THR A 157 33.63 15.30 2.75
CA THR A 157 33.87 14.88 1.37
C THR A 157 33.69 16.07 0.44
N SER A 158 34.17 15.95 -0.79
CA SER A 158 33.86 16.86 -1.89
C SER A 158 33.06 16.15 -3.00
N GLN A 159 32.74 14.88 -2.83
CA GLN A 159 32.07 14.06 -3.84
C GLN A 159 30.94 13.25 -3.20
N ALA A 160 29.78 13.31 -3.83
CA ALA A 160 28.69 12.35 -3.66
C ALA A 160 28.70 11.45 -4.90
N LEU A 161 28.90 10.14 -4.73
CA LEU A 161 29.01 9.21 -5.86
C LEU A 161 27.67 8.52 -6.13
N GLU A 162 27.01 8.10 -5.05
CA GLU A 162 25.81 7.28 -5.08
C GLU A 162 24.68 7.87 -4.23
N GLY A 163 24.55 9.20 -4.17
CA GLY A 163 23.61 9.88 -3.27
C GLY A 163 22.14 9.56 -3.57
N VAL A 164 21.76 9.49 -4.85
CA VAL A 164 20.37 9.24 -5.26
C VAL A 164 20.32 8.08 -6.24
N PHE A 165 19.49 7.08 -5.97
CA PHE A 165 19.18 5.99 -6.89
C PHE A 165 17.95 6.34 -7.73
N VAL A 166 18.08 6.23 -9.06
CA VAL A 166 16.99 6.48 -10.00
C VAL A 166 16.69 5.23 -10.81
N ASN A 167 15.42 4.83 -10.82
CA ASN A 167 14.92 3.69 -11.60
C ASN A 167 13.58 4.03 -12.26
N SER A 168 13.18 3.28 -13.29
CA SER A 168 11.88 3.48 -13.94
C SER A 168 11.22 2.17 -14.36
N GLY A 169 9.89 2.18 -14.48
CA GLY A 169 9.11 1.00 -14.86
C GLY A 169 7.63 1.33 -15.09
N ASP A 170 6.89 0.39 -15.65
CA ASP A 170 5.46 0.56 -15.96
C ASP A 170 4.55 0.28 -14.76
N ASN A 171 5.08 -0.42 -13.75
CA ASN A 171 4.37 -0.76 -12.52
C ASN A 171 5.08 -0.11 -11.31
N PRO A 172 4.42 0.80 -10.56
CA PRO A 172 5.07 1.50 -9.46
C PRO A 172 5.36 0.56 -8.28
N PHE A 173 4.56 -0.49 -8.09
CA PHE A 173 4.74 -1.44 -6.99
C PHE A 173 5.87 -2.42 -7.25
N GLU A 174 6.10 -2.82 -8.51
CA GLU A 174 7.30 -3.55 -8.90
C GLU A 174 8.54 -2.66 -8.87
N LEU A 175 8.41 -1.40 -9.28
CA LEU A 175 9.51 -0.43 -9.27
C LEU A 175 10.05 -0.19 -7.85
N ILE A 176 9.17 -0.18 -6.86
CA ILE A 176 9.52 -0.03 -5.45
C ILE A 176 10.07 -1.33 -4.85
N LYS A 177 9.97 -2.50 -5.51
CA LYS A 177 10.76 -3.70 -5.14
C LYS A 177 12.24 -3.45 -5.45
N ILE A 178 12.86 -2.67 -4.58
CA ILE A 178 14.15 -2.00 -4.75
C ILE A 178 15.26 -3.04 -4.98
N GLN A 179 15.78 -3.13 -6.21
CA GLN A 179 16.96 -3.98 -6.52
C GLN A 179 18.28 -3.45 -5.91
N LEU A 180 18.22 -2.40 -5.08
CA LEU A 180 19.36 -1.80 -4.40
C LEU A 180 19.99 -2.76 -3.38
N THR A 181 19.27 -3.77 -2.88
CA THR A 181 19.82 -4.79 -1.97
C THR A 181 21.07 -5.44 -2.54
N LYS A 182 21.07 -5.76 -3.85
CA LYS A 182 22.23 -6.33 -4.55
C LYS A 182 23.41 -5.36 -4.67
N HIS A 183 23.15 -4.06 -4.73
CA HIS A 183 24.17 -3.03 -4.92
C HIS A 183 24.78 -2.60 -3.57
N LYS A 184 23.96 -2.35 -2.55
CA LYS A 184 24.41 -1.83 -1.25
C LYS A 184 24.80 -2.93 -0.27
N GLY A 185 24.14 -4.10 -0.31
CA GLY A 185 24.42 -5.21 0.61
C GLY A 185 24.18 -4.92 2.11
N THR A 186 23.57 -3.78 2.45
CA THR A 186 23.36 -3.33 3.83
C THR A 186 22.00 -3.72 4.41
N PHE A 187 21.07 -4.15 3.57
CA PHE A 187 19.73 -4.61 3.96
C PHE A 187 19.28 -5.75 3.03
N SER A 188 18.24 -6.46 3.45
CA SER A 188 17.61 -7.53 2.67
C SER A 188 16.12 -7.28 2.51
N HIS A 189 15.53 -7.83 1.44
CA HIS A 189 14.09 -7.76 1.21
C HIS A 189 13.32 -8.54 2.27
N LEU A 190 12.09 -8.07 2.55
CA LEU A 190 11.19 -8.73 3.50
C LEU A 190 11.01 -10.23 3.21
N GLU A 191 10.90 -10.62 1.94
CA GLU A 191 10.73 -12.03 1.52
C GLU A 191 11.89 -12.94 1.95
N THR A 192 13.08 -12.38 2.17
CA THR A 192 14.26 -13.12 2.65
C THR A 192 14.37 -13.15 4.17
N LYS A 193 13.53 -12.39 4.87
CA LYS A 193 13.50 -12.31 6.33
C LYS A 193 12.46 -13.26 6.88
N LYS A 194 12.73 -13.78 8.08
CA LYS A 194 11.75 -14.56 8.81
C LYS A 194 10.76 -13.61 9.51
N ALA A 195 9.52 -13.59 9.02
CA ALA A 195 8.43 -12.90 9.71
C ALA A 195 8.26 -13.47 11.14
N PRO A 196 8.14 -12.63 12.18
CA PRO A 196 7.84 -13.09 13.53
C PRO A 196 6.50 -13.83 13.57
N ALA A 197 6.47 -15.00 14.22
CA ALA A 197 5.27 -15.84 14.25
C ALA A 197 4.06 -15.14 14.90
N HIS A 198 4.29 -14.21 15.83
CA HIS A 198 3.23 -13.46 16.51
C HIS A 198 2.41 -12.55 15.56
N LEU A 199 2.91 -12.26 14.35
CA LEU A 199 2.18 -11.43 13.38
C LEU A 199 0.89 -12.08 12.89
N ASP A 200 0.80 -13.41 12.94
CA ASP A 200 -0.38 -14.17 12.55
C ASP A 200 -1.37 -14.37 13.70
N TRP A 201 -1.11 -13.73 14.85
CA TRP A 201 -1.93 -13.83 16.05
C TRP A 201 -2.40 -12.45 16.50
N PHE A 202 -3.61 -12.42 17.03
CA PHE A 202 -4.12 -11.26 17.73
C PHE A 202 -3.27 -10.99 18.98
N GLY A 203 -3.00 -9.71 19.24
CA GLY A 203 -2.22 -9.32 20.42
C GLY A 203 -2.74 -8.08 21.13
N TRP A 204 -2.09 -7.78 22.23
CA TRP A 204 -2.36 -6.60 23.05
C TRP A 204 -1.13 -5.71 23.06
N CYS A 205 -1.31 -4.43 22.75
CA CYS A 205 -0.26 -3.46 22.93
C CYS A 205 -0.21 -3.05 24.40
N THR A 206 0.85 -3.47 25.09
CA THR A 206 1.09 -3.18 26.49
C THR A 206 1.81 -1.83 26.64
N TRP A 207 1.29 -0.78 26.00
CA TRP A 207 1.85 0.58 25.99
C TRP A 207 2.62 0.90 27.28
N ASP A 208 3.88 1.31 27.16
CA ASP A 208 4.78 1.59 28.29
C ASP A 208 5.27 0.44 29.18
N ALA A 209 5.06 -0.84 28.86
CA ALA A 209 5.47 -1.95 29.75
C ALA A 209 6.99 -2.07 30.02
N PHE A 210 7.87 -1.47 29.20
CA PHE A 210 9.33 -1.60 29.32
C PHE A 210 10.15 -0.31 29.07
N TYR A 211 9.50 0.84 28.90
CA TYR A 211 10.12 2.06 28.34
C TYR A 211 11.23 2.69 29.21
N THR A 212 11.47 2.21 30.42
CA THR A 212 12.37 2.89 31.36
C THR A 212 13.84 2.45 31.28
N GLU A 213 14.18 1.38 30.55
CA GLU A 213 15.55 0.84 30.51
C GLU A 213 16.25 1.05 29.15
N VAL A 214 16.57 2.31 28.80
CA VAL A 214 17.42 2.60 27.65
C VAL A 214 18.90 2.45 28.05
N SER A 215 19.62 1.53 27.42
CA SER A 215 21.06 1.35 27.61
C SER A 215 21.81 1.27 26.27
N PRO A 216 23.11 1.64 26.19
CA PRO A 216 23.90 1.46 24.98
C PRO A 216 23.89 0.01 24.45
N ASN A 217 23.88 -0.98 25.37
CA ASN A 217 23.78 -2.38 25.01
C ASN A 217 22.41 -2.71 24.41
N GLY A 218 21.31 -2.24 25.02
CA GLY A 218 19.96 -2.41 24.48
C GLY A 218 19.77 -1.78 23.10
N ILE A 219 20.36 -0.61 22.85
CA ILE A 219 20.37 0.01 21.51
C ILE A 219 21.11 -0.88 20.51
N LYS A 220 22.32 -1.37 20.87
CA LYS A 220 23.10 -2.26 20.00
C LYS A 220 22.37 -3.57 19.73
N GLU A 221 21.72 -4.15 20.73
CA GLU A 221 20.89 -5.34 20.61
C GLU A 221 19.69 -5.10 19.70
N GLY A 222 18.99 -3.97 19.84
CA GLY A 222 17.91 -3.56 18.94
C GLY A 222 18.39 -3.41 17.48
N LEU A 223 19.58 -2.83 17.26
CA LEU A 223 20.19 -2.74 15.93
C LEU A 223 20.61 -4.10 15.36
N GLN A 224 21.05 -5.04 16.19
CA GLN A 224 21.31 -6.41 15.71
C GLN A 224 20.02 -7.18 15.49
N SER A 225 18.98 -6.93 16.30
CA SER A 225 17.68 -7.56 16.15
C SER A 225 17.01 -7.11 14.86
N SER A 226 17.13 -5.85 14.43
CA SER A 226 16.56 -5.35 13.16
C SER A 226 17.11 -6.03 11.90
N LYS A 227 18.29 -6.65 11.97
CA LYS A 227 18.82 -7.51 10.89
C LYS A 227 18.04 -8.81 10.73
N LYS A 228 17.32 -9.23 11.77
CA LYS A 228 16.53 -10.48 11.83
C LYS A 228 15.03 -10.23 11.98
N SER A 229 14.66 -9.16 12.66
CA SER A 229 13.29 -8.69 12.83
C SER A 229 12.82 -8.17 11.50
N ALA A 230 11.65 -8.66 11.12
CA ALA A 230 11.00 -8.25 9.90
C ALA A 230 9.93 -7.19 10.18
N THR A 231 9.85 -6.56 11.36
CA THR A 231 8.75 -5.64 11.69
C THR A 231 9.27 -4.30 12.18
N ALA A 232 8.66 -3.19 11.74
CA ALA A 232 8.93 -1.85 12.27
C ALA A 232 7.67 -0.95 12.20
N ARG A 233 7.55 -0.01 13.14
CA ARG A 233 6.47 0.98 13.17
C ARG A 233 6.46 1.83 11.89
N ALA A 234 5.29 1.92 11.26
CA ALA A 234 5.11 2.53 9.94
C ALA A 234 4.88 4.04 9.99
N SER A 235 4.33 4.55 11.08
CA SER A 235 4.02 5.97 11.28
C SER A 235 4.01 6.34 12.75
N GLU A 236 3.73 7.62 13.01
CA GLU A 236 3.32 8.14 14.31
C GLU A 236 2.24 7.29 14.97
N ASP A 237 2.20 7.33 16.30
CA ASP A 237 1.25 6.60 17.13
C ASP A 237 -0.22 6.85 16.77
N PHE A 238 -1.03 5.81 16.95
CA PHE A 238 -2.47 5.94 17.01
C PHE A 238 -2.87 6.80 18.22
N MET A 239 -3.51 7.93 17.95
CA MET A 239 -3.94 8.89 18.98
C MET A 239 -5.47 8.86 19.12
N PRO A 240 -6.04 8.03 20.01
CA PRO A 240 -7.50 7.86 20.12
C PRO A 240 -8.24 9.16 20.44
N ASN A 241 -7.60 10.06 21.20
CA ASN A 241 -8.22 11.32 21.65
C ASN A 241 -8.06 12.48 20.66
N GLU A 242 -7.44 12.25 19.50
CA GLU A 242 -7.23 13.27 18.45
C GLU A 242 -8.09 12.93 17.23
N PRO A 243 -9.31 13.47 17.11
CA PRO A 243 -10.22 13.15 16.00
C PRO A 243 -9.62 13.49 14.63
N THR A 244 -8.77 14.51 14.58
CA THR A 244 -8.12 14.97 13.35
C THR A 244 -7.01 14.02 12.86
N PHE A 245 -6.62 13.04 13.67
CA PHE A 245 -5.51 12.12 13.36
C PHE A 245 -5.99 10.76 12.84
N GLN A 246 -7.28 10.45 12.94
CA GLN A 246 -7.81 9.12 12.62
C GLN A 246 -7.60 8.78 11.14
N THR A 247 -7.98 9.70 10.24
CA THR A 247 -7.79 9.50 8.79
C THR A 247 -6.35 9.71 8.36
N LEU A 248 -5.66 10.67 8.98
CA LEU A 248 -4.24 10.93 8.77
C LEU A 248 -3.40 9.68 9.05
N HIS A 249 -3.69 8.98 10.15
CA HIS A 249 -3.00 7.76 10.53
C HIS A 249 -3.15 6.69 9.43
N ILE A 250 -4.37 6.38 8.96
CA ILE A 250 -4.60 5.37 7.92
C ILE A 250 -3.93 5.75 6.58
N ALA A 251 -3.97 7.03 6.20
CA ALA A 251 -3.25 7.50 5.01
C ALA A 251 -1.73 7.37 5.20
N SER A 252 -1.17 7.80 6.33
CA SER A 252 0.28 7.68 6.58
C SER A 252 0.78 6.25 6.58
N VAL A 253 0.15 5.34 7.33
CA VAL A 253 0.61 3.95 7.40
C VAL A 253 0.56 3.26 6.04
N SER A 254 -0.47 3.52 5.24
CA SER A 254 -0.60 2.91 3.91
C SER A 254 0.42 3.45 2.92
N PHE A 255 0.63 4.77 2.84
CA PHE A 255 1.65 5.36 1.96
C PHE A 255 3.08 5.00 2.40
N ASN A 256 3.39 5.04 3.70
CA ASN A 256 4.70 4.64 4.21
C ASN A 256 4.99 3.16 3.94
N SER A 257 3.96 2.31 3.88
CA SER A 257 4.06 0.89 3.53
C SER A 257 4.49 0.63 2.09
N LEU A 258 4.48 1.65 1.21
CA LEU A 258 5.10 1.56 -0.13
C LEU A 258 6.59 1.28 0.00
N LEU A 259 7.32 2.10 0.75
CA LEU A 259 8.76 1.95 0.96
C LEU A 259 9.08 0.90 2.04
N LEU A 260 8.44 1.00 3.20
CA LEU A 260 8.78 0.15 4.35
C LEU A 260 8.43 -1.31 4.08
N GLY A 261 7.31 -1.58 3.39
CA GLY A 261 6.80 -2.92 3.11
C GLY A 261 7.74 -3.82 2.31
N GLU A 262 8.77 -3.25 1.68
CA GLU A 262 9.79 -3.99 0.92
C GLU A 262 10.94 -4.51 1.79
N ILE A 263 11.09 -3.94 2.97
CA ILE A 263 12.21 -4.20 3.89
C ILE A 263 11.70 -4.82 5.20
N VAL A 264 10.51 -4.42 5.66
CA VAL A 264 9.87 -4.85 6.90
C VAL A 264 8.35 -4.95 6.71
N VAL A 265 7.69 -5.85 7.43
CA VAL A 265 6.27 -5.80 7.77
C VAL A 265 6.01 -4.50 8.50
N PRO A 266 5.24 -3.56 7.91
CA PRO A 266 4.93 -2.31 8.56
C PRO A 266 3.95 -2.57 9.70
N ASP A 267 4.30 -2.14 10.91
CA ASP A 267 3.41 -2.12 12.06
C ASP A 267 2.60 -0.83 12.05
N TRP A 268 1.30 -0.98 11.81
CA TRP A 268 0.33 0.12 11.71
C TRP A 268 -0.16 0.60 13.08
N ASP A 269 0.52 0.19 14.15
CA ASP A 269 0.17 0.47 15.53
C ASP A 269 -1.17 -0.13 15.98
N MET A 270 -1.34 -0.16 17.30
CA MET A 270 -2.56 -0.58 17.94
C MET A 270 -3.77 0.29 17.57
N PHE A 271 -4.97 -0.20 17.89
CA PHE A 271 -6.17 0.62 17.89
C PHE A 271 -7.07 0.27 19.08
N HIS A 272 -8.10 1.06 19.32
CA HIS A 272 -9.13 0.75 20.32
C HIS A 272 -10.35 0.14 19.60
N SER A 273 -10.72 -1.09 19.97
CA SER A 273 -11.91 -1.77 19.44
C SER A 273 -13.21 -1.12 19.91
N ASN A 274 -13.21 -0.48 21.08
CA ASN A 274 -14.32 0.30 21.61
C ASN A 274 -14.06 1.80 21.45
N HIS A 275 -14.11 2.24 20.19
CA HIS A 275 -13.91 3.63 19.80
C HIS A 275 -14.86 4.00 18.65
N ASN A 276 -15.21 5.28 18.51
CA ASN A 276 -16.13 5.71 17.45
C ASN A 276 -15.56 5.49 16.03
N THR A 277 -14.23 5.39 15.88
CA THR A 277 -13.54 5.06 14.63
C THR A 277 -13.06 3.59 14.57
N ALA A 278 -13.53 2.73 15.48
CA ALA A 278 -13.04 1.35 15.59
C ALA A 278 -13.25 0.53 14.31
N GLU A 279 -14.42 0.62 13.66
CA GLU A 279 -14.70 -0.07 12.38
C GLU A 279 -13.69 0.37 11.31
N PHE A 280 -13.43 1.67 11.20
CA PHE A 280 -12.49 2.25 10.24
C PHE A 280 -11.05 1.75 10.45
N HIS A 281 -10.57 1.73 11.69
CA HIS A 281 -9.24 1.24 12.02
C HIS A 281 -9.13 -0.28 11.89
N ALA A 282 -10.15 -1.03 12.32
CA ALA A 282 -10.19 -2.48 12.24
C ALA A 282 -10.16 -2.95 10.78
N ALA A 283 -11.02 -2.38 9.92
CA ALA A 283 -11.02 -2.64 8.49
C ALA A 283 -9.61 -2.41 7.89
N ALA A 284 -8.99 -1.27 8.19
CA ALA A 284 -7.64 -0.95 7.72
C ALA A 284 -6.59 -2.00 8.13
N ARG A 285 -6.60 -2.48 9.39
CA ARG A 285 -5.66 -3.54 9.84
C ARG A 285 -5.90 -4.87 9.15
N ALA A 286 -7.14 -5.21 8.79
CA ALA A 286 -7.43 -6.42 8.02
C ALA A 286 -6.77 -6.40 6.63
N LEU A 287 -6.64 -5.21 6.04
CA LEU A 287 -6.02 -4.97 4.73
C LEU A 287 -4.51 -4.75 4.81
N GLY A 288 -3.99 -4.32 5.96
CA GLY A 288 -2.63 -3.83 6.09
C GLY A 288 -1.54 -4.90 5.94
N GLY A 289 -1.89 -6.19 6.04
CA GLY A 289 -0.91 -7.28 6.17
C GLY A 289 0.03 -7.10 7.37
N CYS A 290 -0.38 -6.23 8.30
CA CYS A 290 0.32 -5.80 9.48
C CYS A 290 -0.14 -6.63 10.69
N PRO A 291 0.57 -6.56 11.82
CA PRO A 291 0.04 -7.11 13.06
C PRO A 291 -1.30 -6.44 13.46
N VAL A 292 -2.11 -7.20 14.20
CA VAL A 292 -3.41 -6.75 14.72
C VAL A 292 -3.36 -6.73 16.24
N TYR A 293 -3.17 -5.53 16.80
CA TYR A 293 -3.13 -5.32 18.25
C TYR A 293 -4.20 -4.33 18.70
N VAL A 294 -4.74 -4.57 19.90
CA VAL A 294 -5.62 -3.61 20.58
C VAL A 294 -4.99 -3.08 21.86
N SER A 295 -5.44 -1.91 22.31
CA SER A 295 -5.06 -1.33 23.61
C SER A 295 -6.27 -0.83 24.40
N ASP A 296 -7.43 -1.46 24.19
CA ASP A 296 -8.63 -1.17 24.99
C ASP A 296 -8.38 -1.35 26.48
N LYS A 297 -9.11 -0.58 27.30
CA LYS A 297 -9.14 -0.84 28.73
C LYS A 297 -9.62 -2.28 28.99
N PRO A 298 -8.98 -3.05 29.90
CA PRO A 298 -9.43 -4.39 30.24
C PRO A 298 -10.94 -4.46 30.55
N GLY A 299 -11.61 -5.42 29.94
CA GLY A 299 -13.08 -5.60 30.05
C GLY A 299 -13.92 -4.60 29.25
N LYS A 300 -13.31 -3.75 28.40
CA LYS A 300 -14.03 -2.76 27.56
C LYS A 300 -13.92 -3.00 26.06
N HIS A 301 -13.38 -4.13 25.63
CA HIS A 301 -13.27 -4.51 24.22
C HIS A 301 -14.64 -4.62 23.54
N ASP A 302 -14.72 -4.25 22.25
CA ASP A 302 -15.88 -4.54 21.41
C ASP A 302 -15.67 -5.86 20.64
N PHE A 303 -16.23 -6.95 21.17
CA PHE A 303 -16.12 -8.26 20.54
C PHE A 303 -16.79 -8.35 19.16
N LYS A 304 -17.76 -7.48 18.83
CA LYS A 304 -18.35 -7.47 17.49
C LYS A 304 -17.35 -7.01 16.44
N ILE A 305 -16.48 -6.06 16.79
CA ILE A 305 -15.38 -5.63 15.93
C ILE A 305 -14.29 -6.70 15.87
N LEU A 306 -13.90 -7.25 17.04
CA LEU A 306 -12.81 -8.24 17.10
C LEU A 306 -13.15 -9.53 16.35
N GLN A 307 -14.40 -9.99 16.38
CA GLN A 307 -14.84 -11.19 15.65
C GLN A 307 -14.78 -11.02 14.12
N LYS A 308 -14.73 -9.78 13.61
CA LYS A 308 -14.50 -9.51 12.18
C LYS A 308 -13.02 -9.58 11.78
N LEU A 309 -12.11 -9.68 12.75
CA LEU A 309 -10.64 -9.69 12.57
C LEU A 309 -9.98 -11.00 13.00
N VAL A 310 -10.45 -11.58 14.09
CA VAL A 310 -9.77 -12.63 14.85
C VAL A 310 -10.57 -13.92 14.79
N LEU A 311 -9.91 -15.01 14.40
CA LEU A 311 -10.46 -16.37 14.47
C LEU A 311 -10.54 -16.85 15.93
N PRO A 312 -11.37 -17.85 16.27
CA PRO A 312 -11.50 -18.32 17.66
C PRO A 312 -10.22 -18.86 18.27
N ASP A 313 -9.33 -19.40 17.44
CA ASP A 313 -8.03 -19.86 17.89
C ASP A 313 -7.11 -18.69 18.26
N GLY A 314 -7.50 -17.45 17.98
CA GLY A 314 -6.73 -16.23 18.23
C GLY A 314 -5.85 -15.82 17.05
N SER A 315 -5.82 -16.60 15.97
CA SER A 315 -5.10 -16.23 14.75
C SER A 315 -5.86 -15.20 13.91
N VAL A 316 -5.16 -14.52 13.01
CA VAL A 316 -5.75 -13.53 12.10
C VAL A 316 -5.66 -13.96 10.65
N LEU A 317 -6.60 -13.47 9.84
CA LEU A 317 -6.58 -13.61 8.39
C LEU A 317 -5.66 -12.54 7.77
N ARG A 318 -4.37 -12.56 8.11
CA ARG A 318 -3.40 -11.57 7.63
C ARG A 318 -3.16 -11.72 6.12
N ALA A 319 -3.28 -10.62 5.38
CA ALA A 319 -3.00 -10.58 3.95
C ALA A 319 -1.48 -10.69 3.65
N ARG A 320 -1.13 -10.99 2.40
CA ARG A 320 0.22 -11.41 1.96
C ARG A 320 1.23 -10.26 1.98
N TYR A 321 0.87 -9.11 1.43
CA TYR A 321 1.77 -7.96 1.29
C TYR A 321 1.53 -6.93 2.39
N ALA A 322 2.34 -5.88 2.45
CA ALA A 322 1.95 -4.68 3.17
C ALA A 322 0.81 -3.98 2.41
N GLY A 323 -0.23 -3.54 3.12
CA GLY A 323 -1.34 -2.81 2.51
C GLY A 323 -0.86 -1.49 1.92
N ARG A 324 -1.23 -1.20 0.68
CA ARG A 324 -0.76 -0.03 -0.07
C ARG A 324 -1.92 0.69 -0.73
N PRO A 325 -1.81 2.02 -0.97
CA PRO A 325 -2.76 2.72 -1.81
C PRO A 325 -2.84 2.05 -3.18
N THR A 326 -4.03 2.00 -3.77
CA THR A 326 -4.20 1.57 -5.17
C THR A 326 -3.49 2.55 -6.10
N ARG A 327 -3.20 2.10 -7.33
CA ARG A 327 -2.46 2.89 -8.32
C ARG A 327 -3.05 4.29 -8.55
N ASP A 328 -4.37 4.38 -8.65
CA ASP A 328 -5.09 5.64 -8.84
C ASP A 328 -5.09 6.56 -7.61
N CYS A 329 -4.81 6.01 -6.42
CA CYS A 329 -4.65 6.79 -5.19
C CYS A 329 -3.23 7.35 -5.00
N LEU A 330 -2.21 6.88 -5.73
CA LEU A 330 -0.81 7.24 -5.47
C LEU A 330 -0.52 8.73 -5.62
N PHE A 331 -1.17 9.42 -6.55
CA PHE A 331 -0.88 10.82 -6.92
C PHE A 331 -2.02 11.79 -6.62
N VAL A 332 -2.92 11.41 -5.72
CA VAL A 332 -4.03 12.24 -5.23
C VAL A 332 -3.94 12.38 -3.73
N ASP A 333 -4.52 13.45 -3.17
CA ASP A 333 -4.58 13.67 -1.73
C ASP A 333 -5.92 13.15 -1.20
N PRO A 334 -5.97 11.97 -0.56
CA PRO A 334 -7.22 11.40 -0.08
C PRO A 334 -7.74 12.05 1.22
N VAL A 335 -7.03 13.04 1.78
CA VAL A 335 -7.33 13.66 3.07
C VAL A 335 -7.88 15.08 2.90
N MET A 336 -7.32 15.86 1.98
CA MET A 336 -7.58 17.30 1.90
C MET A 336 -8.18 17.80 0.58
N ASP A 337 -8.27 16.98 -0.48
CA ASP A 337 -8.72 17.46 -1.79
C ASP A 337 -10.25 17.60 -1.94
N GLY A 338 -11.01 17.17 -0.93
CA GLY A 338 -12.47 17.24 -0.85
C GLY A 338 -13.23 16.26 -1.75
N LYS A 339 -12.55 15.34 -2.45
CA LYS A 339 -13.19 14.51 -3.50
C LYS A 339 -12.61 13.10 -3.71
N SER A 340 -11.47 12.77 -3.12
CA SER A 340 -10.81 11.48 -3.34
C SER A 340 -11.02 10.53 -2.16
N LEU A 341 -11.43 9.29 -2.44
CA LEU A 341 -11.39 8.19 -1.48
C LEU A 341 -9.98 7.59 -1.44
N LEU A 342 -9.52 7.14 -0.27
CA LEU A 342 -8.35 6.29 -0.16
C LEU A 342 -8.77 4.85 -0.41
N LYS A 343 -8.18 4.19 -1.40
CA LYS A 343 -8.31 2.75 -1.58
C LYS A 343 -7.01 2.07 -1.19
N ILE A 344 -7.10 1.01 -0.40
CA ILE A 344 -5.97 0.19 0.04
C ILE A 344 -6.18 -1.21 -0.50
N TRP A 345 -5.19 -1.76 -1.21
CA TRP A 345 -5.26 -3.12 -1.75
C TRP A 345 -4.29 -4.06 -1.04
N ASN A 346 -4.63 -5.35 -1.07
CA ASN A 346 -3.75 -6.45 -0.70
C ASN A 346 -4.17 -7.75 -1.39
N LEU A 347 -3.37 -8.79 -1.24
CA LEU A 347 -3.57 -10.11 -1.84
C LEU A 347 -3.62 -11.20 -0.77
N ASN A 348 -4.50 -12.17 -0.95
CA ASN A 348 -4.56 -13.41 -0.18
C ASN A 348 -3.98 -14.56 -1.01
N LYS A 349 -4.20 -15.82 -0.60
CA LYS A 349 -3.77 -16.98 -1.38
C LYS A 349 -4.50 -17.10 -2.72
N LEU A 350 -5.81 -16.87 -2.71
CA LEU A 350 -6.71 -17.11 -3.84
C LEU A 350 -7.68 -15.96 -4.14
N THR A 351 -7.62 -14.87 -3.38
CA THR A 351 -8.41 -13.65 -3.63
C THR A 351 -7.54 -12.41 -3.47
N GLY A 352 -7.98 -11.28 -3.99
CA GLY A 352 -7.57 -9.95 -3.55
C GLY A 352 -8.53 -9.37 -2.52
N VAL A 353 -8.11 -8.28 -1.89
CA VAL A 353 -8.96 -7.48 -1.00
C VAL A 353 -8.68 -5.99 -1.22
N VAL A 354 -9.74 -5.19 -1.33
CA VAL A 354 -9.67 -3.73 -1.48
C VAL A 354 -10.54 -3.07 -0.42
N GLY A 355 -9.98 -2.20 0.39
CA GLY A 355 -10.72 -1.36 1.33
C GLY A 355 -10.80 0.06 0.81
N VAL A 356 -11.97 0.65 0.85
CA VAL A 356 -12.22 2.04 0.44
C VAL A 356 -12.56 2.84 1.69
N PHE A 357 -11.88 3.97 1.86
CA PHE A 357 -11.94 4.80 3.07
C PHE A 357 -12.19 6.25 2.67
N ASN A 358 -13.19 6.88 3.29
CA ASN A 358 -13.32 8.32 3.21
C ASN A 358 -12.46 8.99 4.29
N CYS A 359 -11.27 9.44 3.86
CA CYS A 359 -10.31 10.12 4.72
C CYS A 359 -10.48 11.66 4.75
N GLN A 360 -11.46 12.21 4.01
CA GLN A 360 -11.63 13.64 3.78
C GLN A 360 -12.07 14.41 5.03
N GLY A 361 -11.54 15.61 5.21
CA GLY A 361 -12.06 16.60 6.17
C GLY A 361 -11.86 16.26 7.65
N ALA A 362 -11.28 15.11 7.95
CA ALA A 362 -10.97 14.66 9.30
C ALA A 362 -9.50 14.89 9.69
N GLY A 363 -8.77 15.79 9.01
CA GLY A 363 -7.37 16.11 9.30
C GLY A 363 -6.73 17.03 8.27
N SER A 364 -5.51 17.51 8.53
CA SER A 364 -4.71 18.27 7.55
C SER A 364 -3.22 17.90 7.60
N TRP A 365 -2.57 17.85 6.44
CA TRP A 365 -1.12 17.68 6.28
C TRP A 365 -0.42 19.02 6.01
N PRO A 366 0.82 19.23 6.50
CA PRO A 366 1.45 18.46 7.57
C PRO A 366 0.68 18.66 8.88
N MET A 367 0.62 17.64 9.74
CA MET A 367 -0.17 17.60 10.99
C MET A 367 -0.07 18.92 11.78
N LYS A 368 -1.01 19.85 11.58
CA LYS A 368 -1.05 21.12 12.31
C LYS A 368 -1.89 20.97 13.57
N GLN A 369 -1.50 21.66 14.64
CA GLN A 369 -2.30 21.69 15.88
C GLN A 369 -3.68 22.30 15.61
N ALA A 370 -4.71 21.75 16.26
CA ALA A 370 -6.12 22.11 16.10
C ALA A 370 -6.44 23.61 16.31
N ALA A 371 -5.56 24.37 16.97
CA ALA A 371 -5.74 25.79 17.25
C ALA A 371 -5.82 26.68 15.98
N GLU A 372 -5.32 26.22 14.81
CA GLU A 372 -5.46 26.95 13.55
C GLU A 372 -6.81 26.73 12.84
N PHE A 373 -7.63 25.78 13.30
CA PHE A 373 -8.84 25.33 12.58
C PHE A 373 -10.15 25.99 13.03
N THR A 374 -10.17 26.71 14.15
CA THR A 374 -11.42 27.21 14.77
C THR A 374 -12.05 28.42 14.07
N LYS A 375 -11.62 28.82 12.87
CA LYS A 375 -12.21 29.97 12.18
C LYS A 375 -12.92 29.70 10.86
N ASN A 376 -12.83 28.54 10.19
CA ASN A 376 -13.37 28.43 8.82
C ASN A 376 -13.78 27.01 8.33
N SER A 377 -14.36 26.13 9.15
CA SER A 377 -15.00 24.90 8.60
C SER A 377 -16.34 24.56 9.23
N SER A 378 -17.37 25.32 8.84
CA SER A 378 -18.75 24.81 8.83
C SER A 378 -19.05 24.11 7.49
N ALA A 379 -18.14 23.26 7.01
CA ALA A 379 -18.39 22.43 5.83
C ALA A 379 -19.06 21.13 6.32
N ALA A 380 -20.35 20.99 6.04
CA ALA A 380 -21.10 19.78 6.30
C ALA A 380 -20.34 18.55 5.77
N ALA A 381 -20.35 17.45 6.54
CA ALA A 381 -19.77 16.17 6.16
C ALA A 381 -20.21 15.79 4.75
N THR A 382 -19.30 15.93 3.79
CA THR A 382 -19.60 15.72 2.38
C THR A 382 -19.28 14.27 2.07
N SER A 383 -20.30 13.51 1.69
CA SER A 383 -20.08 12.16 1.17
C SER A 383 -19.22 12.24 -0.09
N CYS A 384 -18.32 11.28 -0.23
CA CYS A 384 -17.43 11.18 -1.35
C CYS A 384 -17.78 9.90 -2.12
N SER A 385 -17.80 10.00 -3.46
CA SER A 385 -18.04 8.84 -4.33
C SER A 385 -16.78 8.48 -5.09
N GLY A 386 -16.60 7.19 -5.34
CA GLY A 386 -15.48 6.66 -6.10
C GLY A 386 -15.83 5.32 -6.71
N ARG A 387 -14.82 4.67 -7.30
CA ARG A 387 -14.98 3.43 -8.04
C ARG A 387 -13.99 2.38 -7.58
N VAL A 388 -14.44 1.13 -7.55
CA VAL A 388 -13.61 -0.04 -7.29
C VAL A 388 -13.61 -0.96 -8.49
N SER A 389 -12.44 -1.43 -8.90
CA SER A 389 -12.23 -2.37 -10.00
C SER A 389 -11.46 -3.60 -9.51
N PRO A 390 -11.61 -4.77 -10.15
CA PRO A 390 -10.66 -5.86 -9.93
C PRO A 390 -9.19 -5.47 -10.17
N LEU A 391 -8.93 -4.51 -11.06
CA LEU A 391 -7.58 -3.99 -11.34
C LEU A 391 -7.01 -3.10 -10.21
N ASP A 392 -7.79 -2.77 -9.19
CA ASP A 392 -7.27 -2.14 -7.98
C ASP A 392 -6.38 -3.10 -7.17
N VAL A 393 -6.44 -4.41 -7.44
CA VAL A 393 -5.54 -5.42 -6.88
C VAL A 393 -4.40 -5.69 -7.86
N GLU A 394 -3.22 -5.12 -7.58
CA GLU A 394 -2.09 -5.06 -8.53
C GLU A 394 -1.62 -6.42 -9.07
N PHE A 395 -1.54 -7.43 -8.20
CA PHE A 395 -0.98 -8.75 -8.53
C PHE A 395 -2.06 -9.83 -8.63
N LEU A 396 -3.27 -9.45 -9.05
CA LEU A 396 -4.40 -10.37 -9.13
C LEU A 396 -4.16 -11.50 -10.14
N ASP A 397 -3.45 -11.22 -11.25
CA ASP A 397 -3.09 -12.22 -12.26
C ASP A 397 -2.19 -13.33 -11.69
N GLU A 398 -1.40 -13.08 -10.62
CA GLU A 398 -0.52 -14.10 -10.00
C GLU A 398 -1.30 -15.23 -9.31
N ILE A 399 -2.54 -14.97 -8.90
CA ILE A 399 -3.41 -15.92 -8.22
C ILE A 399 -4.58 -16.39 -9.09
N ALA A 400 -4.72 -15.79 -10.27
CA ALA A 400 -5.62 -16.26 -11.32
C ALA A 400 -5.00 -17.47 -12.03
N GLU A 401 -5.82 -18.39 -12.54
CA GLU A 401 -5.33 -19.52 -13.35
C GLU A 401 -4.94 -19.06 -14.77
N GLU A 402 -4.09 -19.82 -15.47
CA GLU A 402 -3.53 -19.45 -16.80
C GLU A 402 -4.58 -19.05 -17.85
N ASN A 403 -5.82 -19.50 -17.72
CA ASN A 403 -6.92 -19.24 -18.66
C ASN A 403 -7.96 -18.24 -18.12
N TRP A 404 -7.60 -17.41 -17.14
CA TRP A 404 -8.53 -16.44 -16.56
C TRP A 404 -9.01 -15.40 -17.59
N THR A 405 -10.33 -15.28 -17.76
CA THR A 405 -10.97 -14.37 -18.71
C THR A 405 -10.95 -12.91 -18.27
N GLY A 406 -10.49 -12.63 -17.05
CA GLY A 406 -10.51 -11.29 -16.44
C GLY A 406 -11.76 -11.01 -15.62
N ASP A 407 -12.72 -11.93 -15.50
CA ASP A 407 -13.91 -11.71 -14.67
C ASP A 407 -13.64 -12.04 -13.19
N CYS A 408 -14.13 -11.20 -12.28
CA CYS A 408 -14.09 -11.45 -10.85
C CYS A 408 -15.49 -11.52 -10.25
N ALA A 409 -15.65 -12.35 -9.22
CA ALA A 409 -16.71 -12.16 -8.24
C ALA A 409 -16.20 -11.15 -7.20
N VAL A 410 -16.92 -10.07 -7.01
CA VAL A 410 -16.59 -9.01 -6.06
C VAL A 410 -17.65 -9.01 -4.97
N TYR A 411 -17.25 -9.36 -3.74
CA TYR A 411 -18.13 -9.38 -2.57
C TYR A 411 -17.95 -8.08 -1.77
N ALA A 412 -19.04 -7.32 -1.61
CA ALA A 412 -19.07 -6.07 -0.85
C ALA A 412 -19.52 -6.36 0.60
N PHE A 413 -18.61 -6.14 1.56
CA PHE A 413 -18.76 -6.56 2.95
C PHE A 413 -19.98 -5.96 3.65
N ASN A 414 -20.21 -4.64 3.56
CA ASN A 414 -21.32 -4.02 4.33
C ASN A 414 -22.69 -4.42 3.80
N SER A 415 -22.82 -4.56 2.47
CA SER A 415 -24.09 -4.96 1.83
C SER A 415 -24.33 -6.47 1.82
N GLY A 416 -23.26 -7.26 1.98
CA GLY A 416 -23.30 -8.70 1.84
C GLY A 416 -23.70 -9.18 0.44
N SER A 417 -23.46 -8.35 -0.60
CA SER A 417 -23.80 -8.64 -2.00
C SER A 417 -22.58 -9.07 -2.81
N VAL A 418 -22.82 -9.89 -3.84
CA VAL A 418 -21.81 -10.29 -4.81
C VAL A 418 -22.13 -9.61 -6.14
N SER A 419 -21.10 -9.23 -6.89
CA SER A 419 -21.24 -8.75 -8.26
C SER A 419 -20.19 -9.42 -9.14
N ARG A 420 -20.59 -9.90 -10.32
CA ARG A 420 -19.63 -10.33 -11.33
C ARG A 420 -19.15 -9.10 -12.09
N VAL A 421 -17.86 -8.82 -12.00
CA VAL A 421 -17.23 -7.62 -12.54
C VAL A 421 -16.06 -8.01 -13.44
N PRO A 422 -16.12 -7.72 -14.76
CA PRO A 422 -14.96 -7.82 -15.62
C PRO A 422 -13.85 -6.88 -15.14
N LYS A 423 -12.57 -7.26 -15.29
CA LYS A 423 -11.43 -6.44 -14.83
C LYS A 423 -11.42 -5.02 -15.42
N SER A 424 -11.99 -4.82 -16.61
CA SER A 424 -12.14 -3.50 -17.24
C SER A 424 -13.32 -2.67 -16.73
N LYS A 425 -14.13 -3.19 -15.80
CA LYS A 425 -15.32 -2.54 -15.24
C LYS A 425 -15.11 -2.17 -13.78
N THR A 426 -16.03 -1.35 -13.28
CA THR A 426 -15.99 -0.77 -11.93
C THR A 426 -17.34 -0.89 -11.24
N LEU A 427 -17.31 -0.92 -9.90
CA LEU A 427 -18.45 -0.72 -9.02
C LEU A 427 -18.37 0.68 -8.39
N GLU A 428 -19.51 1.35 -8.26
CA GLU A 428 -19.62 2.64 -7.57
C GLU A 428 -19.66 2.42 -6.05
N VAL A 429 -19.05 3.34 -5.30
CA VAL A 429 -19.07 3.36 -3.84
C VAL A 429 -19.19 4.80 -3.35
N THR A 430 -20.08 5.03 -2.39
CA THR A 430 -20.29 6.36 -1.78
C THR A 430 -20.17 6.22 -0.28
N LEU A 431 -19.30 7.03 0.33
CA LEU A 431 -18.97 6.96 1.75
C LEU A 431 -19.07 8.35 2.39
N GLY A 432 -19.70 8.45 3.55
CA GLY A 432 -19.54 9.59 4.45
C GLY A 432 -18.15 9.63 5.07
N VAL A 433 -17.77 10.77 5.68
CA VAL A 433 -16.49 10.92 6.39
C VAL A 433 -16.33 9.84 7.46
N LEU A 434 -15.13 9.26 7.58
CA LEU A 434 -14.81 8.16 8.51
C LEU A 434 -15.62 6.86 8.29
N GLN A 435 -16.24 6.69 7.12
CA GLN A 435 -16.82 5.41 6.70
C GLN A 435 -15.87 4.65 5.78
N CYS A 436 -16.03 3.33 5.76
CA CYS A 436 -15.30 2.44 4.88
C CYS A 436 -16.18 1.32 4.32
N GLU A 437 -15.75 0.76 3.19
CA GLU A 437 -16.29 -0.46 2.57
C GLU A 437 -15.13 -1.40 2.23
N ILE A 438 -15.37 -2.71 2.28
CA ILE A 438 -14.35 -3.71 1.94
C ILE A 438 -14.89 -4.63 0.85
N PHE A 439 -14.08 -4.81 -0.18
CA PHE A 439 -14.37 -5.66 -1.31
C PHE A 439 -13.41 -6.85 -1.32
N THR A 440 -13.94 -8.07 -1.25
CA THR A 440 -13.17 -9.27 -1.60
C THR A 440 -13.27 -9.48 -3.10
N VAL A 441 -12.14 -9.53 -3.78
CA VAL A 441 -12.04 -9.67 -5.25
C VAL A 441 -11.54 -11.07 -5.56
N SER A 442 -12.38 -11.92 -6.13
CA SER A 442 -12.04 -13.32 -6.39
C SER A 442 -12.09 -13.64 -7.89
N PRO A 443 -10.98 -14.05 -8.52
CA PRO A 443 -10.97 -14.45 -9.92
C PRO A 443 -11.99 -15.56 -10.20
N VAL A 444 -12.84 -15.36 -11.20
CA VAL A 444 -13.83 -16.36 -11.63
C VAL A 444 -13.13 -17.46 -12.42
N LYS A 445 -13.32 -18.70 -11.99
CA LYS A 445 -12.94 -19.90 -12.71
C LYS A 445 -14.13 -20.42 -13.52
N VAL A 446 -13.88 -20.85 -14.76
CA VAL A 446 -14.87 -21.51 -15.61
C VAL A 446 -14.65 -23.02 -15.53
N LEU A 447 -15.67 -23.75 -15.12
CA LEU A 447 -15.68 -25.18 -14.85
C LEU A 447 -16.58 -25.88 -15.88
N ASN A 448 -16.11 -26.99 -16.46
CA ASN A 448 -16.83 -27.77 -17.48
C ASN A 448 -17.44 -26.87 -18.59
N ASP A 449 -16.67 -25.88 -19.04
CA ASP A 449 -17.00 -24.87 -20.05
C ASP A 449 -18.19 -23.92 -19.75
N ASN A 450 -18.98 -24.15 -18.70
CA ASN A 450 -20.24 -23.43 -18.49
C ASN A 450 -20.52 -22.93 -17.06
N ILE A 451 -19.90 -23.52 -16.03
CA ILE A 451 -20.15 -23.14 -14.63
C ILE A 451 -19.08 -22.16 -14.19
N GLN A 452 -19.48 -20.99 -13.72
CA GLN A 452 -18.56 -19.97 -13.22
C GLN A 452 -18.54 -20.05 -11.70
N PHE A 453 -17.35 -20.10 -11.11
CA PHE A 453 -17.18 -20.24 -9.67
C PHE A 453 -16.04 -19.37 -9.15
N ALA A 454 -16.19 -18.79 -7.96
CA ALA A 454 -15.12 -18.06 -7.30
C ALA A 454 -15.24 -18.17 -5.76
N PRO A 455 -14.18 -18.54 -5.02
CA PRO A 455 -14.25 -18.60 -3.56
C PRO A 455 -14.26 -17.19 -2.95
N ILE A 456 -15.09 -16.93 -1.94
CA ILE A 456 -15.12 -15.62 -1.25
C ILE A 456 -14.48 -15.73 0.15
N GLY A 457 -14.83 -16.75 0.94
CA GLY A 457 -14.26 -16.97 2.27
C GLY A 457 -15.25 -16.74 3.41
N LEU A 458 -14.77 -16.39 4.60
CA LEU A 458 -15.63 -16.14 5.78
C LEU A 458 -16.28 -14.75 5.66
N ILE A 459 -17.55 -14.69 5.27
CA ILE A 459 -18.18 -13.45 4.75
C ILE A 459 -18.51 -12.40 5.82
N HIS A 460 -18.32 -12.75 7.09
CA HIS A 460 -18.44 -11.83 8.24
C HIS A 460 -17.09 -11.33 8.77
N MET A 461 -15.98 -11.71 8.13
CA MET A 461 -14.65 -11.17 8.43
C MET A 461 -14.25 -10.11 7.39
N TYR A 462 -13.55 -9.07 7.84
CA TYR A 462 -13.12 -7.98 6.97
C TYR A 462 -12.23 -8.48 5.82
N ASN A 463 -11.24 -9.32 6.12
CA ASN A 463 -10.45 -10.01 5.10
C ASN A 463 -11.02 -11.41 4.81
N SER A 464 -12.22 -11.46 4.25
CA SER A 464 -12.98 -12.69 4.01
C SER A 464 -12.17 -13.77 3.29
N GLY A 465 -11.54 -13.40 2.17
CA GLY A 465 -10.77 -14.32 1.34
C GLY A 465 -9.46 -14.80 1.94
N GLY A 466 -9.00 -14.19 3.04
CA GLY A 466 -7.86 -14.69 3.81
C GLY A 466 -8.12 -16.05 4.47
N ALA A 467 -9.38 -16.47 4.56
CA ALA A 467 -9.78 -17.79 5.04
C ALA A 467 -9.67 -18.89 3.97
N VAL A 468 -9.50 -18.56 2.70
CA VAL A 468 -9.45 -19.55 1.60
C VAL A 468 -8.01 -20.02 1.42
N GLU A 469 -7.73 -21.27 1.76
CA GLU A 469 -6.39 -21.86 1.75
C GLU A 469 -6.10 -22.56 0.42
N GLU A 470 -7.06 -23.32 -0.08
CA GLU A 470 -6.96 -24.09 -1.33
C GLU A 470 -8.33 -24.10 -2.03
N CYS A 471 -8.34 -24.12 -3.37
CA CYS A 471 -9.56 -24.27 -4.15
C CYS A 471 -9.23 -25.03 -5.43
N SER A 472 -9.77 -26.23 -5.55
CA SER A 472 -9.54 -27.13 -6.67
C SER A 472 -10.86 -27.63 -7.25
N PHE A 473 -10.83 -28.01 -8.52
CA PHE A 473 -11.99 -28.52 -9.22
C PHE A 473 -11.66 -29.87 -9.84
N LYS A 474 -12.55 -30.84 -9.65
CA LYS A 474 -12.45 -32.15 -10.28
C LYS A 474 -13.82 -32.78 -10.46
N ASP A 475 -14.11 -33.28 -11.66
CA ASP A 475 -15.30 -34.08 -11.97
C ASP A 475 -16.64 -33.41 -11.56
N GLY A 476 -16.77 -32.09 -11.76
CA GLY A 476 -17.98 -31.35 -11.37
C GLY A 476 -18.06 -30.99 -9.87
N VAL A 477 -17.03 -31.32 -9.09
CA VAL A 477 -16.94 -31.02 -7.65
C VAL A 477 -15.88 -29.95 -7.42
N VAL A 478 -16.28 -28.87 -6.75
CA VAL A 478 -15.34 -27.89 -6.20
C VAL A 478 -14.97 -28.34 -4.78
N ARG A 479 -13.67 -28.44 -4.50
CA ARG A 479 -13.14 -28.69 -3.16
C ARG A 479 -12.39 -27.46 -2.69
N MET A 480 -12.71 -27.00 -1.50
CA MET A 480 -12.07 -25.83 -0.90
C MET A 480 -11.55 -26.20 0.47
N LYS A 481 -10.35 -25.75 0.77
CA LYS A 481 -9.83 -25.79 2.13
C LYS A 481 -9.99 -24.40 2.73
N ALA A 482 -10.67 -24.32 3.87
CA ALA A 482 -10.91 -23.07 4.58
C ALA A 482 -10.24 -23.08 5.95
N ARG A 483 -9.83 -21.90 6.43
CA ARG A 483 -9.31 -21.68 7.78
C ARG A 483 -10.32 -20.89 8.60
N GLY A 484 -10.68 -21.40 9.78
CA GLY A 484 -11.69 -20.82 10.65
C GLY A 484 -13.07 -21.46 10.53
N TRP A 485 -14.07 -20.78 11.11
CA TRP A 485 -15.45 -21.27 11.26
C TRP A 485 -16.44 -20.13 11.04
N GLY A 486 -17.72 -20.45 10.89
CA GLY A 486 -18.79 -19.48 10.61
C GLY A 486 -19.27 -19.53 9.16
N LEU A 487 -19.94 -18.47 8.73
CA LEU A 487 -20.59 -18.43 7.41
C LEU A 487 -19.54 -18.25 6.30
N PHE A 488 -19.34 -19.30 5.52
CA PHE A 488 -18.44 -19.33 4.37
C PHE A 488 -19.21 -19.10 3.08
N GLY A 489 -18.69 -18.22 2.22
CA GLY A 489 -19.30 -17.82 0.97
C GLY A 489 -18.46 -18.19 -0.27
N ALA A 490 -19.15 -18.42 -1.36
CA ALA A 490 -18.57 -18.50 -2.70
C ALA A 490 -19.58 -18.01 -3.74
N TYR A 491 -19.09 -17.53 -4.88
CA TYR A 491 -19.91 -17.27 -6.05
C TYR A 491 -20.04 -18.53 -6.91
N SER A 492 -21.25 -18.79 -7.39
CA SER A 492 -21.54 -19.81 -8.41
C SER A 492 -22.60 -19.32 -9.37
N SER A 493 -22.40 -19.46 -10.68
CA SER A 493 -23.42 -19.12 -11.70
C SER A 493 -24.61 -20.09 -11.71
N VAL A 494 -24.47 -21.26 -11.08
CA VAL A 494 -25.50 -22.29 -10.99
C VAL A 494 -25.67 -22.72 -9.54
N LYS A 495 -26.91 -22.99 -9.12
CA LYS A 495 -27.18 -23.54 -7.78
C LYS A 495 -26.47 -24.89 -7.59
N PRO A 496 -25.64 -25.06 -6.54
CA PRO A 496 -25.06 -26.37 -6.22
C PRO A 496 -26.13 -27.42 -5.94
N ILE A 497 -25.81 -28.69 -6.20
CA ILE A 497 -26.70 -29.82 -5.88
C ILE A 497 -26.63 -30.16 -4.38
N SER A 498 -25.43 -30.11 -3.80
CA SER A 498 -25.16 -30.42 -2.40
C SER A 498 -23.89 -29.69 -1.95
N CYS A 499 -23.81 -29.36 -0.67
CA CYS A 499 -22.57 -28.92 -0.01
C CYS A 499 -22.20 -29.92 1.07
N LYS A 500 -20.90 -30.12 1.27
CA LYS A 500 -20.35 -30.96 2.33
C LYS A 500 -19.28 -30.18 3.08
N VAL A 501 -19.20 -30.40 4.40
CA VAL A 501 -18.11 -29.90 5.24
C VAL A 501 -17.51 -31.12 5.96
N ASP A 502 -16.20 -31.31 5.83
CA ASP A 502 -15.49 -32.47 6.37
C ASP A 502 -16.14 -33.81 5.95
N SER A 503 -16.55 -33.88 4.68
CA SER A 503 -17.26 -35.02 4.05
C SER A 503 -18.68 -35.30 4.57
N LYS A 504 -19.24 -34.46 5.44
CA LYS A 504 -20.64 -34.56 5.92
C LYS A 504 -21.53 -33.63 5.13
N ASP A 505 -22.72 -34.10 4.75
CA ASP A 505 -23.73 -33.24 4.11
C ASP A 505 -24.13 -32.11 5.06
N GLU A 506 -24.13 -30.88 4.53
CA GLU A 506 -24.47 -29.67 5.26
C GLU A 506 -25.49 -28.85 4.48
N ASP A 507 -26.38 -28.19 5.22
CA ASP A 507 -27.32 -27.25 4.64
C ASP A 507 -26.58 -26.04 4.08
N PHE A 508 -27.01 -25.58 2.91
CA PHE A 508 -26.47 -24.39 2.27
C PHE A 508 -27.58 -23.49 1.74
N SER A 509 -27.27 -22.21 1.60
CA SER A 509 -28.13 -21.22 0.95
C SER A 509 -27.57 -20.88 -0.44
N TYR A 510 -28.45 -20.54 -1.37
CA TYR A 510 -28.09 -20.01 -2.69
C TYR A 510 -29.00 -18.84 -3.04
N ARG A 511 -28.40 -17.66 -3.24
CA ARG A 511 -29.10 -16.46 -3.69
C ARG A 511 -28.98 -16.36 -5.20
N SER A 512 -30.07 -16.63 -5.91
CA SER A 512 -30.09 -16.63 -7.38
C SER A 512 -29.88 -15.25 -8.01
N GLU A 513 -30.11 -14.18 -7.24
CA GLU A 513 -29.98 -12.78 -7.70
C GLU A 513 -28.53 -12.42 -8.04
N ASP A 514 -27.57 -12.96 -7.29
CA ASP A 514 -26.15 -12.64 -7.44
C ASP A 514 -25.20 -13.84 -7.35
N GLY A 515 -25.75 -15.06 -7.27
CA GLY A 515 -24.99 -16.31 -7.28
C GLY A 515 -24.26 -16.62 -5.98
N LEU A 516 -24.56 -15.93 -4.87
CA LEU A 516 -23.91 -16.21 -3.59
C LEU A 516 -24.41 -17.56 -3.03
N VAL A 517 -23.47 -18.48 -2.86
CA VAL A 517 -23.63 -19.72 -2.09
C VAL A 517 -23.08 -19.49 -0.69
N THR A 518 -23.80 -19.89 0.35
CA THR A 518 -23.28 -19.86 1.72
C THR A 518 -23.46 -21.19 2.43
N VAL A 519 -22.44 -21.63 3.17
CA VAL A 519 -22.46 -22.83 4.01
C VAL A 519 -21.88 -22.48 5.39
N ASN A 520 -22.41 -23.07 6.45
CA ASN A 520 -21.91 -22.83 7.80
C ASN A 520 -20.81 -23.82 8.17
N LEU A 521 -19.64 -23.32 8.55
CA LEU A 521 -18.54 -24.13 9.05
C LEU A 521 -18.70 -24.26 10.58
N GLN A 522 -19.26 -25.38 11.06
CA GLN A 522 -19.80 -25.49 12.43
C GLN A 522 -18.80 -25.94 13.52
N SER A 523 -17.53 -26.21 13.23
CA SER A 523 -16.63 -26.87 14.18
C SER A 523 -15.36 -26.08 14.47
N GLU A 524 -14.87 -26.21 15.72
CA GLU A 524 -13.68 -25.56 16.27
C GLU A 524 -12.34 -26.03 15.66
N SER A 525 -12.35 -26.94 14.67
CA SER A 525 -11.09 -27.25 13.97
C SER A 525 -10.62 -26.03 13.20
N SER A 526 -9.31 -25.78 13.23
CA SER A 526 -8.71 -24.61 12.57
C SER A 526 -8.85 -24.64 11.05
N PHE A 527 -8.94 -25.82 10.44
CA PHE A 527 -9.15 -26.02 9.01
C PHE A 527 -10.38 -26.89 8.73
N LYS A 528 -10.98 -26.65 7.55
CA LYS A 528 -12.17 -27.33 7.01
C LYS A 528 -11.98 -27.68 5.54
N ASP A 529 -12.45 -28.85 5.14
CA ASP A 529 -12.46 -29.34 3.74
C ASP A 529 -13.85 -29.45 3.13
#